data_AF-A0A6V8NBZ6-F1
#
_entry.id   AF-A0A6V8NBZ6-F1
#
_cell.length_a   1.000
_cell.length_b   1.000
_cell.length_c   1.000
_cell.angle_alpha   90.00
_cell.angle_beta   90.00
_cell.angle_gamma   90.00
#
_symmetry.space_group_name_H-M   'P 1'
#
loop_
_entity.id
_entity.type
_entity.pdbx_description
1 polymer ?
#
loop_
_entity_poly.entity_id
_entity_poly.type
_entity_poly.pdbx_seq_one_letter_code
_entity_poly.pdbx_strand_id
1 'polypeptide(L)' 'MGKTKEHAKHTVVSLRISEDEKRELEEISRQSRTSISELMREAMQLYTDTTK' A
#
# COMPACT_ATOMS: atom_id res chain seq x y z
N MET A 1 22.24 -18.39 -20.18
CA MET A 1 20.84 -18.57 -19.73
C MET A 1 20.60 -17.60 -18.58
N GLY A 2 20.16 -16.38 -18.89
CA GLY A 2 19.96 -15.31 -17.92
C GLY A 2 18.57 -15.40 -17.31
N LYS A 3 18.51 -15.52 -15.98
CA LYS A 3 17.27 -15.63 -15.20
C LYS A 3 16.38 -14.41 -15.49
N THR A 4 15.17 -14.68 -15.94
CA THR A 4 14.06 -13.76 -16.12
C THR A 4 13.94 -12.87 -14.88
N LYS A 5 14.23 -11.57 -15.01
CA LYS A 5 13.71 -10.61 -14.05
C LYS A 5 12.23 -10.52 -14.36
N GLU A 6 11.41 -11.29 -13.65
CA GLU A 6 9.98 -11.07 -13.57
C GLU A 6 9.81 -9.64 -13.05
N HIS A 7 9.65 -8.69 -13.96
CA HIS A 7 9.36 -7.31 -13.63
C HIS A 7 8.11 -7.34 -12.77
N ALA A 8 8.27 -7.06 -11.47
CA ALA A 8 7.16 -6.86 -10.57
C ALA A 8 6.27 -5.80 -11.22
N LYS A 9 5.11 -6.23 -11.73
CA LYS A 9 4.15 -5.36 -12.40
C LYS A 9 3.51 -4.50 -11.31
N HIS A 10 4.21 -3.43 -10.93
CA HIS A 10 3.65 -2.43 -10.03
C HIS A 10 2.65 -1.61 -10.85
N THR A 11 1.36 -1.89 -10.64
CA THR A 11 0.30 -1.00 -11.12
C THR A 11 0.18 0.15 -10.13
N VAL A 12 0.26 1.38 -10.64
CA VAL A 12 0.00 2.59 -9.85
C VAL A 12 -1.50 2.84 -9.86
N VAL A 13 -2.08 3.04 -8.68
CA VAL A 13 -3.49 3.39 -8.52
C VAL A 13 -3.61 4.80 -7.95
N SER A 14 -4.52 5.59 -8.50
CA SER A 14 -4.86 6.91 -7.96
C SER A 14 -6.00 6.74 -6.97
N LEU A 15 -5.79 7.16 -5.73
CA LEU A 15 -6.80 7.14 -4.68
C LEU A 15 -7.34 8.56 -4.47
N ARG A 16 -8.65 8.69 -4.25
CA ARG A 16 -9.28 9.93 -3.81
C ARG A 16 -9.61 9.81 -2.32
N ILE A 17 -9.02 10.69 -1.54
CA ILE A 17 -9.21 10.80 -0.09
C ILE A 17 -9.31 12.27 0.29
N SER A 18 -9.85 12.53 1.47
CA SER A 18 -9.89 13.86 2.08
C SER A 18 -8.48 14.29 2.53
N GLU A 19 -8.30 15.59 2.78
CA GLU A 19 -7.02 16.10 3.31
C GLU A 19 -6.70 15.55 4.70
N ASP A 20 -7.72 15.34 5.52
CA ASP A 20 -7.61 14.75 6.86
C ASP A 20 -7.11 13.30 6.80
N GLU A 21 -7.79 12.45 6.02
CA GLU A 21 -7.40 11.05 5.78
C GLU A 21 -5.98 10.93 5.22
N LYS A 22 -5.58 11.84 4.32
CA LYS A 22 -4.21 11.90 3.80
C LYS A 22 -3.21 12.16 4.92
N ARG A 23 -3.50 13.13 5.78
CA ARG A 23 -2.62 13.50 6.89
C ARG A 23 -2.46 12.35 7.86
N GLU A 24 -3.56 11.68 8.23
CA GLU A 24 -3.50 10.48 9.07
C GLU A 24 -2.63 9.39 8.43
N LEU A 25 -2.78 9.14 7.13
CA LEU A 25 -1.97 8.17 6.40
C LEU A 25 -0.47 8.49 6.42
N GLU A 26 -0.11 9.77 6.25
CA GLU A 26 1.27 10.23 6.35
C GLU A 26 1.83 10.07 7.76
N GLU A 27 1.02 10.36 8.79
CA GLU A 27 1.42 10.17 10.19
C GLU A 27 1.67 8.69 10.52
N ILE A 28 0.77 7.79 10.10
CA ILE A 28 0.90 6.34 10.34
C ILE A 28 2.11 5.77 9.59
N SER A 29 2.32 6.16 8.33
CA SER A 29 3.50 5.77 7.54
C SER A 29 4.79 6.19 8.23
N ARG A 30 4.83 7.42 8.78
CA ARG A 30 5.98 7.93 9.52
C ARG A 30 6.24 7.16 10.82
N GLN A 31 5.19 6.83 11.57
CA GLN A 31 5.30 6.08 12.82
C GLN A 31 5.76 4.63 12.59
N SER A 32 5.21 3.99 11.56
CA SER A 32 5.47 2.57 11.24
C SER A 32 6.76 2.36 10.43
N ARG A 33 7.38 3.45 9.94
CA ARG A 33 8.56 3.45 9.06
C ARG A 33 8.35 2.63 7.77
N THR A 34 7.11 2.54 7.31
CA THR A 34 6.70 1.83 6.09
C THR A 34 6.14 2.78 5.06
N SER A 35 6.30 2.46 3.78
CA SER A 35 5.76 3.29 2.71
C SER A 35 4.23 3.24 2.69
N ILE A 36 3.57 4.31 2.22
CA ILE A 36 2.12 4.35 2.00
C ILE A 36 1.63 3.15 1.17
N SER A 37 2.40 2.77 0.15
CA SER A 37 2.11 1.61 -0.71
C SER A 37 2.19 0.26 0.02
N GLU A 38 3.04 0.13 1.04
CA GLU A 38 3.16 -1.08 1.86
C GLU A 38 2.01 -1.14 2.85
N LEU A 39 1.75 -0.02 3.54
CA LEU A 39 0.64 0.13 4.48
C LEU A 39 -0.70 -0.19 3.82
N MET A 40 -0.93 0.32 2.60
CA MET A 40 -2.13 0.02 1.83
C MET A 40 -2.23 -1.45 1.42
N ARG A 41 -1.11 -2.12 1.11
CA ARG A 41 -1.13 -3.57 0.83
C ARG A 41 -1.52 -4.38 2.05
N GLU A 42 -0.98 -4.04 3.21
CA GLU A 42 -1.32 -4.69 4.48
C GLU A 42 -2.80 -4.47 4.81
N ALA A 43 -3.29 -3.23 4.70
CA ALA A 43 -4.70 -2.92 4.92
C ALA A 43 -5.63 -3.71 3.97
N MET A 44 -5.28 -3.80 2.68
CA MET A 44 -6.02 -4.61 1.72
C MET A 44 -6.03 -6.10 2.14
N GLN A 45 -4.89 -6.68 2.52
CA GLN A 45 -4.82 -8.08 2.95
C GLN A 45 -5.69 -8.35 4.18
N LEU A 46 -5.61 -7.49 5.19
CA LEU A 46 -6.42 -7.59 6.41
C LEU A 46 -7.92 -7.51 6.11
N TYR A 47 -8.33 -6.58 5.23
CA TYR A 47 -9.73 -6.43 4.87
C TYR A 47 -10.26 -7.61 4.05
N THR A 48 -9.42 -8.17 3.16
CA THR A 48 -9.80 -9.33 2.33
C THR A 48 -9.91 -10.60 3.18
N ASP A 49 -9.05 -10.76 4.19
CA ASP A 49 -9.10 -11.90 5.13
C ASP A 49 -10.32 -11.82 6.05
N THR A 50 -10.72 -10.61 6.45
CA THR A 50 -11.92 -10.37 7.28
C THR A 50 -13.23 -10.68 6.53
N THR A 51 -13.22 -10.75 5.20
CA THR A 51 -14.42 -11.00 4.37
C THR A 51 -14.62 -12.49 4.03
N LYS A 52 -13.89 -13.40 4.70
CA LYS A 52 -13.98 -14.85 4.48
C LYS A 52 -14.77 -15.59 5.56
#